data_AF-A0A5M3Q241-F1
#
_entry.id   AF-A0A5M3Q241-F1
#
_cell.length_a   1.000
_cell.length_b   1.000
_cell.length_c   1.000
_cell.angle_alpha   90.00
_cell.angle_beta   90.00
_cell.angle_gamma   90.00
#
_symmetry.space_group_name_H-M   'P 1'
#
loop_
_entity.id
_entity.type
_entity.pdbx_description
1 polymer ?
#
loop_
_entity_poly.entity_id
_entity_poly.type
_entity_poly.pdbx_seq_one_letter_code
_entity_poly.pdbx_strand_id
1 'polypeptide(L)' 'MAQANIQYGLKVTRCPDAMRWYSSHIGETFPLLAEYSDEFKTREPAGYTNFILKTDCEVVELTSE' A
#
# COMPACT_ATOMS: atom_id res chain seq x y z
N MET A 1 5.03 26.02 -15.25
CA MET A 1 3.95 25.56 -14.34
C MET A 1 4.49 24.31 -13.67
N ALA A 2 4.57 24.27 -12.34
CA ALA A 2 5.04 23.07 -11.64
C ALA A 2 3.94 22.01 -11.73
N GLN A 3 4.30 20.83 -12.22
CA GLN A 3 3.40 19.68 -12.27
C GLN A 3 3.24 19.18 -10.82
N ALA A 4 2.01 19.06 -10.34
CA ALA A 4 1.78 18.44 -9.04
C ALA A 4 2.12 16.94 -9.16
N ASN A 5 3.14 16.49 -8.43
CA ASN A 5 3.46 15.07 -8.35
C ASN A 5 2.47 14.42 -7.39
N ILE A 6 1.38 13.88 -7.93
CA ILE A 6 0.47 13.03 -7.16
C ILE A 6 1.18 11.70 -6.93
N GLN A 7 1.34 11.31 -5.66
CA GLN A 7 1.80 9.99 -5.28
C GLN A 7 0.62 9.19 -4.75
N TYR A 8 0.58 7.89 -5.03
CA TYR A 8 -0.46 6.99 -4.51
C TYR A 8 0.11 6.06 -3.45
N GLY A 9 -0.73 5.70 -2.48
CA GLY A 9 -0.45 4.76 -1.40
C GLY A 9 -1.51 3.68 -1.31
N LEU A 10 -1.24 2.68 -0.48
CA LEU A 10 -2.07 1.53 -0.19
C LEU A 10 -2.40 1.56 1.30
N LYS A 11 -3.62 1.94 1.64
CA LYS A 11 -4.11 1.93 3.02
C LYS A 11 -4.64 0.54 3.34
N VAL A 12 -4.02 -0.17 4.29
CA VAL A 12 -4.51 -1.48 4.73
C VAL A 12 -5.81 -1.28 5.51
N THR A 13 -6.89 -1.94 5.08
CA THR A 13 -8.22 -1.79 5.70
C THR A 13 -8.63 -3.02 6.50
N ARG A 14 -8.07 -4.19 6.18
CA ARG A 14 -8.29 -5.45 6.89
C ARG A 14 -7.20 -6.47 6.56
N CYS A 15 -7.13 -7.54 7.35
CA CYS A 15 -6.28 -8.69 7.05
C CYS A 15 -6.87 -9.95 7.70
N PRO A 16 -7.64 -10.78 6.97
CA PRO A 16 -8.24 -11.99 7.54
C PRO A 16 -7.20 -13.09 7.81
N ASP A 17 -6.06 -13.07 7.11
CA ASP A 17 -4.96 -14.01 7.28
C ASP A 17 -3.85 -13.38 8.16
N ALA A 18 -3.73 -13.86 9.40
CA ALA A 18 -2.75 -13.34 10.35
C ALA A 18 -1.28 -13.61 9.95
N MET A 19 -1.02 -14.50 8.99
CA MET A 19 0.34 -14.85 8.53
C MET A 19 0.89 -13.88 7.48
N ARG A 20 0.06 -12.97 6.94
CA ARG A 20 0.52 -11.94 6.02
C ARG A 20 1.36 -10.90 6.77
N TRP A 21 2.39 -10.38 6.10
CA TRP A 21 3.32 -9.39 6.69
C TRP A 21 2.60 -8.11 7.16
N TYR A 22 1.51 -7.73 6.49
CA TYR A 22 0.73 -6.54 6.80
C TYR A 22 -0.37 -6.77 7.86
N SER A 23 -0.43 -7.95 8.49
CA SER A 23 -1.51 -8.30 9.44
C SER A 23 -1.55 -7.38 10.67
N SER A 24 -0.40 -6.84 11.10
CA SER A 24 -0.27 -5.86 12.18
C SER A 24 -0.39 -4.40 11.75
N HIS A 25 -0.62 -4.14 10.46
CA HIS A 25 -0.52 -2.80 9.86
C HIS A 25 -1.87 -2.24 9.39
N ILE A 26 -2.99 -2.70 9.96
CA ILE A 26 -4.33 -2.20 9.64
C ILE A 26 -4.42 -0.71 9.99
N GLY A 27 -4.81 0.11 9.00
CA GLY A 27 -4.88 1.56 9.08
C GLY A 27 -3.63 2.29 8.58
N GLU A 28 -2.49 1.60 8.45
CA GLU A 28 -1.26 2.17 7.90
C GLU A 28 -1.30 2.24 6.37
N THR A 29 -0.46 3.12 5.80
CA THR A 29 -0.37 3.35 4.36
C THR A 29 1.04 3.11 3.85
N PHE A 30 1.15 2.35 2.76
CA PHE A 30 2.42 2.01 2.13
C PHE A 30 2.47 2.51 0.67
N PRO A 31 3.64 2.81 0.09
CA PRO A 31 3.71 3.36 -1.27
C PRO A 31 3.22 2.36 -2.32
N LEU A 32 2.34 2.78 -3.23
CA LEU A 32 1.99 1.98 -4.40
C LEU A 32 3.15 1.99 -5.40
N LEU A 33 3.75 0.83 -5.67
CA LEU A 33 4.85 0.69 -6.63
C LEU A 33 4.42 0.12 -7.98
N ALA A 34 3.47 -0.84 -7.97
CA ALA A 34 2.88 -1.40 -9.18
C ALA A 34 1.57 -2.15 -8.84
N GLU A 35 0.73 -2.36 -9.84
CA GLU A 35 -0.49 -3.13 -9.76
C GLU A 35 -0.35 -4.45 -10.52
N TYR A 36 -0.81 -5.55 -9.90
CA TYR A 36 -0.92 -6.89 -10.52
C TYR A 36 -2.40 -7.31 -10.52
N SER A 37 -2.72 -8.56 -10.90
CA SER A 37 -4.12 -9.03 -10.97
C SER A 37 -4.84 -8.88 -9.63
N ASP A 38 -4.27 -9.49 -8.58
CA ASP A 38 -4.94 -9.66 -7.28
C ASP A 38 -4.22 -8.95 -6.13
N GLU A 39 -3.03 -8.41 -6.40
CA GLU A 39 -2.15 -7.79 -5.42
C GLU A 39 -1.61 -6.45 -5.94
N PHE A 40 -1.27 -5.58 -5.00
CA PHE A 40 -0.44 -4.42 -5.25
C PHE A 40 0.95 -4.66 -4.71
N LYS A 41 1.96 -4.22 -5.47
CA LYS A 41 3.35 -4.21 -5.04
C LYS A 41 3.64 -2.94 -4.26
N THR A 42 4.36 -3.11 -3.16
CA THR A 42 4.67 -2.05 -2.21
C THR A 42 6.05 -2.23 -1.57
N ARG A 43 6.41 -1.29 -0.68
CA ARG A 43 7.60 -1.34 0.16
C ARG A 43 7.18 -1.47 1.61
N GLU A 44 7.62 -2.51 2.29
CA GLU A 44 7.40 -2.66 3.73
C GLU A 44 8.37 -1.77 4.54
N PRO A 45 8.16 -1.57 5.86
CA PRO A 45 8.97 -0.66 6.68
C PRO A 45 10.47 -0.97 6.68
N ALA A 46 10.86 -2.24 6.57
CA ALA A 46 12.25 -2.66 6.50
C ALA A 46 12.93 -2.38 5.14
N GLY A 47 12.18 -1.82 4.17
CA GLY A 47 12.71 -1.44 2.86
C GLY A 47 12.68 -2.56 1.82
N TYR A 48 12.09 -3.72 2.13
CA TYR A 48 11.92 -4.80 1.18
C TYR A 48 10.67 -4.61 0.32
N THR A 49 10.71 -5.16 -0.89
CA THR A 49 9.52 -5.23 -1.75
C THR A 49 8.60 -6.31 -1.24
N ASN A 50 7.33 -5.98 -1.05
CA ASN A 50 6.31 -6.94 -0.64
C ASN A 50 4.97 -6.63 -1.32
N PHE A 51 3.93 -7.42 -1.03
CA PHE A 51 2.64 -7.35 -1.72
C PHE A 51 1.46 -7.31 -0.73
N ILE A 52 0.41 -6.59 -1.09
CA ILE A 52 -0.86 -6.52 -0.34
C ILE A 52 -1.99 -6.91 -1.28
N LEU A 53 -2.89 -7.79 -0.84
CA LEU A 53 -4.07 -8.16 -1.62
C LEU A 53 -4.96 -6.95 -1.86
N LYS A 54 -5.49 -6.81 -3.08
CA LYS A 54 -6.42 -5.72 -3.41
C LYS A 54 -7.66 -5.72 -2.52
N THR A 55 -8.07 -6.90 -2.05
CA THR A 55 -9.24 -7.05 -1.17
C THR A 55 -8.98 -6.59 0.27
N ASP A 56 -7.73 -6.28 0.61
CA ASP A 56 -7.27 -5.99 1.98
C ASP A 56 -6.80 -4.54 2.14
N CYS A 57 -6.80 -3.75 1.06
CA CYS A 57 -6.39 -2.35 1.07
C CYS A 57 -7.16 -1.49 0.06
N GLU A 58 -7.01 -0.18 0.21
CA GLU A 58 -7.55 0.84 -0.70
C GLU A 58 -6.40 1.70 -1.26
N VAL A 59 -6.50 2.09 -2.52
CA VAL A 59 -5.58 3.06 -3.13
C VAL A 59 -5.98 4.46 -2.68
N VAL A 60 -5.03 5.21 -2.12
CA VAL A 60 -5.24 6.58 -1.62
C VAL A 60 -4.24 7.55 -2.24
N GLU A 61 -4.66 8.80 -2.44
CA GLU A 61 -3.74 9.87 -2.82
C GLU A 61 -2.92 10.31 -1.61
N LEU A 62 -1.61 10.43 -1.79
CA LEU A 62 -0.68 10.95 -0.80
C LEU A 62 -0.39 12.41 -1.12
N THR A 63 -0.86 13.29 -0.25
CA THR A 63 -0.49 14.72 -0.28
C THR A 63 0.85 14.88 0.43
N SER A 64 1.88 15.31 -0.30
CA SER A 64 3.09 15.83 0.34
C SER A 64 2.84 17.30 0.69
N GLU A 65 2.95 17.67 1.97
CA GLU A 65 2.97 19.07 2.42
C GLU A 65 4.32 19.74 2.11
#